data_AF-A0A0A8WQD5-F1
#
_entry.id   AF-A0A0A8WQD5-F1
#
_cell.length_a   1.000
_cell.length_b   1.000
_cell.length_c   1.000
_cell.angle_alpha   90.00
_cell.angle_beta   90.00
_cell.angle_gamma   90.00
#
_symmetry.space_group_name_H-M   'P 1'
#
loop_
_entity.id
_entity.type
_entity.pdbx_description
1 polymer ?
#
loop_
_entity_poly.entity_id
_entity_poly.type
_entity_poly.pdbx_seq_one_letter_code
_entity_poly.pdbx_strand_id
1 'polypeptide(L)'
;MKLELRNIAGEDTPTIVAECMKCGGAIAVLERDFMMSRPLHCHRCNHERFLSYREYVVTFDSMAPRLLAYSVLRIGKGTGCSSRHH
;
A
#
# COMPACT_ATOMS: atom_id res chain seq x y z
N MET A 1 -5.07 -35.02 -5.84
CA MET A 1 -4.11 -33.94 -6.18
C MET A 1 -4.52 -32.72 -5.38
N LYS A 2 -3.72 -32.32 -4.38
CA LYS A 2 -4.07 -31.31 -3.38
C LYS A 2 -3.54 -29.95 -3.86
N LEU A 3 -4.42 -29.00 -4.14
CA LEU A 3 -4.04 -27.64 -4.53
C LEU A 3 -3.57 -26.89 -3.28
N GLU A 4 -2.26 -26.79 -3.09
CA GLU A 4 -1.67 -25.92 -2.07
C GLU A 4 -1.65 -24.49 -2.61
N LEU A 5 -2.64 -23.70 -2.18
CA LEU A 5 -2.64 -22.25 -2.32
C LEU A 5 -1.46 -21.70 -1.50
N ARG A 6 -0.30 -21.56 -2.13
CA ARG A 6 0.80 -20.78 -1.57
C ARG A 6 0.27 -19.36 -1.36
N ASN A 7 0.13 -18.97 -0.10
CA ASN A 7 -0.19 -17.60 0.30
C ASN A 7 0.84 -16.64 -0.33
N ILE A 8 0.44 -15.94 -1.40
CA ILE A 8 1.14 -14.79 -1.97
C ILE A 8 0.87 -13.54 -1.10
N ALA A 9 0.40 -13.71 0.14
CA ALA A 9 0.09 -12.64 1.08
C ALA A 9 1.34 -12.09 1.80
N GLY A 10 2.52 -12.25 1.20
CA GLY A 10 3.81 -11.76 1.69
C GLY A 10 4.50 -10.82 0.72
N GLU A 11 3.80 -10.27 -0.28
CA GLU A 11 4.31 -9.12 -1.03
C GLU A 11 4.14 -7.87 -0.16
N ASP A 12 5.23 -7.11 0.02
CA ASP A 12 5.26 -5.80 0.66
C ASP A 12 4.34 -4.81 -0.07
N THR A 13 3.02 -4.96 0.08
CA THR A 13 2.07 -4.07 -0.55
C THR A 13 2.26 -2.67 0.04
N PRO A 14 2.45 -1.64 -0.79
CA PRO A 14 2.73 -0.31 -0.28
C PRO A 14 1.58 0.18 0.60
N THR A 15 1.89 0.47 1.86
CA THR A 15 0.96 1.02 2.85
C THR A 15 1.30 2.47 3.14
N ILE A 16 0.27 3.30 3.13
CA ILE A 16 0.30 4.69 3.56
C ILE A 16 -0.06 4.73 5.05
N VAL A 17 0.72 5.48 5.83
CA VAL A 17 0.49 5.63 7.26
C VAL A 17 0.06 7.06 7.55
N ALA A 18 -1.11 7.22 8.16
CA ALA A 18 -1.64 8.49 8.61
C ALA A 18 -1.88 8.46 10.12
N GLU A 19 -1.82 9.61 10.79
CA GLU A 19 -2.12 9.70 12.21
C GLU A 19 -3.62 9.88 12.47
N CYS A 20 -4.12 9.30 13.56
CA CYS A 20 -5.46 9.53 14.07
C CYS A 20 -5.50 10.75 14.99
N MET A 21 -6.29 11.77 14.61
CA MET A 21 -6.43 13.02 15.37
C MET A 21 -7.10 12.86 16.75
N LYS A 22 -7.75 11.72 17.03
CA LYS A 22 -8.43 11.48 18.30
C LYS A 22 -7.57 10.74 19.33
N CYS A 23 -6.83 9.71 18.90
CA CYS A 23 -6.08 8.84 19.81
C CYS A 23 -4.56 8.80 19.55
N GLY A 24 -4.06 9.54 18.55
CA GLY A 24 -2.64 9.51 18.13
C GLY A 24 -2.20 8.18 17.51
N GLY A 25 -3.13 7.25 17.29
CA GLY A 25 -2.83 5.95 16.69
C GLY A 25 -2.49 6.05 15.20
N ALA A 26 -1.58 5.20 14.73
CA ALA A 26 -1.32 5.05 13.30
C ALA A 26 -2.49 4.34 12.59
N ILE A 27 -2.88 4.88 11.44
CA ILE A 27 -3.86 4.34 10.51
C ILE A 27 -3.07 3.88 9.28
N ALA A 28 -2.98 2.58 9.07
CA ALA A 28 -2.35 2.00 7.89
C ALA A 28 -3.42 1.75 6.83
N VAL A 29 -3.21 2.30 5.64
CA VAL A 29 -4.12 2.19 4.49
C VAL A 29 -3.31 1.65 3.33
N LEU A 30 -3.87 0.70 2.57
CA LEU A 30 -3.22 0.25 1.35
C LEU A 30 -3.24 1.38 0.33
N GLU A 31 -2.18 1.56 -0.44
CA GLU A 31 -2.09 2.66 -1.41
C GLU A 31 -3.28 2.68 -2.38
N ARG A 32 -3.70 1.52 -2.90
CA ARG A 32 -4.89 1.38 -3.78
C ARG A 32 -6.20 1.89 -3.15
N ASP A 33 -6.28 1.89 -1.82
CA ASP A 33 -7.46 2.28 -1.06
C ASP A 33 -7.35 3.72 -0.54
N PHE A 34 -6.18 4.35 -0.69
CA PHE A 34 -5.90 5.71 -0.25
C PHE A 34 -6.44 6.73 -1.26
N MET A 35 -7.68 7.17 -1.03
CA MET A 35 -8.36 8.16 -1.86
C MET A 35 -8.83 9.34 -1.01
N MET A 36 -8.70 10.55 -1.54
CA MET A 36 -9.17 11.78 -0.87
C MET A 36 -10.69 11.74 -0.56
N SER A 37 -11.48 11.04 -1.39
CA SER A 37 -12.93 10.91 -1.21
C SER A 37 -13.36 9.88 -0.17
N ARG A 38 -12.43 9.10 0.39
CA ARG A 38 -12.73 8.08 1.40
C ARG A 38 -12.23 8.51 2.79
N PRO A 39 -13.03 8.31 3.85
CA PRO A 39 -12.57 8.55 5.20
C PRO A 39 -11.52 7.51 5.61
N LEU A 40 -10.54 7.96 6.40
CA LEU A 40 -9.59 7.09 7.07
C LEU A 40 -10.19 6.60 8.38
N HIS A 41 -10.24 5.28 8.54
CA HIS A 41 -10.82 4.63 9.70
C HIS A 41 -9.74 4.18 10.69
N CYS A 42 -9.78 4.68 11.92
CA CYS A 42 -8.83 4.29 12.95
C CYS A 42 -9.29 3.02 13.69
N HIS A 43 -8.57 1.91 13.50
CA HIS A 43 -8.86 0.64 14.18
C HIS A 43 -8.79 0.69 15.72
N ARG A 44 -8.08 1.66 16.30
CA ARG A 44 -7.93 1.76 17.77
C ARG A 44 -9.11 2.42 18.47
N CYS A 45 -9.69 3.46 17.86
CA CYS A 45 -10.73 4.27 18.50
C CYS A 45 -11.99 4.45 17.66
N ASN A 46 -12.07 3.74 16.53
CA ASN A 46 -13.18 3.78 15.56
C ASN A 46 -13.47 5.20 15.04
N HIS A 47 -12.48 6.10 15.12
CA HIS A 47 -12.61 7.47 14.64
C HIS A 47 -12.39 7.52 13.14
N GLU A 48 -13.27 8.23 12.45
CA GLU A 48 -13.18 8.48 11.03
C GLU A 48 -12.72 9.90 10.78
N ARG A 49 -11.74 10.08 9.89
CA ARG A 49 -11.31 11.41 9.46
C ARG A 49 -11.16 11.50 7.96
N PHE A 50 -11.51 12.63 7.39
CA PHE A 50 -11.17 12.97 6.01
C PHE A 50 -9.81 13.64 5.96
N LEU A 51 -9.09 13.41 4.87
CA LEU A 51 -7.85 14.14 4.59
C LEU A 51 -8.20 15.47 3.92
N SER A 52 -7.50 16.52 4.32
CA SER A 52 -7.46 17.73 3.50
C SER A 52 -6.72 17.46 2.18
N TYR A 53 -7.03 18.24 1.14
CA TYR A 53 -6.32 18.17 -0.14
C TYR A 53 -4.80 18.28 0.04
N ARG A 54 -4.35 19.19 0.92
CA ARG A 54 -2.93 19.38 1.24
C ARG A 54 -2.31 18.13 1.85
N GLU A 55 -2.95 17.53 2.86
CA GLU A 55 -2.44 16.30 3.49
C GLU A 55 -2.37 15.15 2.48
N TYR A 56 -3.39 15.02 1.63
CA TYR A 56 -3.42 14.00 0.59
C TYR A 56 -2.22 14.15 -0.37
N VAL A 57 -1.99 15.34 -0.93
CA VAL A 57 -0.89 15.59 -1.88
C VAL A 57 0.46 15.34 -1.22
N VAL A 58 0.71 15.88 -0.02
CA VAL A 58 1.98 15.69 0.69
C VAL A 58 2.25 14.21 0.98
N THR A 59 1.21 13.48 1.42
CA THR A 59 1.34 12.06 1.72
C THR A 59 1.62 11.26 0.44
N PHE A 60 0.90 11.57 -0.65
CA PHE A 60 1.06 10.88 -1.93
C PHE A 60 2.44 11.15 -2.55
N ASP A 61 2.89 12.40 -2.57
CA ASP A 61 4.21 12.78 -3.09
C ASP A 61 5.34 12.11 -2.31
N SER A 62 5.20 11.99 -0.99
CA SER A 62 6.19 11.29 -0.15
C SER A 62 6.23 9.77 -0.42
N MET A 63 5.12 9.19 -0.90
CA MET A 63 5.01 7.77 -1.26
C MET A 63 5.44 7.49 -2.69
N ALA A 64 5.36 8.47 -3.61
CA ALA A 64 5.64 8.28 -5.03
C ALA A 64 7.00 7.60 -5.32
N PRO A 65 8.13 7.95 -4.64
CA PRO A 65 9.40 7.25 -4.83
C PRO A 65 9.35 5.78 -4.40
N ARG A 66 8.61 5.46 -3.34
CA ARG A 66 8.45 4.08 -2.85
C ARG A 66 7.61 3.24 -3.81
N LEU A 67 6.58 3.84 -4.39
CA LEU A 67 5.75 3.19 -5.40
C LEU A 67 6.52 2.93 -6.70
N LEU A 68 7.36 3.88 -7.12
CA LEU A 68 8.28 3.71 -8.25
C LEU A 68 9.31 2.60 -7.98
N ALA A 69 9.89 2.56 -6.79
CA ALA A 69 10.80 1.47 -6.41
C ALA A 69 10.08 0.10 -6.41
N TYR A 70 8.87 0.05 -5.88
CA TYR A 70 8.04 -1.16 -5.87
C TYR A 70 7.69 -1.65 -7.29
N SER A 71 7.36 -0.73 -8.21
CA SER A 71 7.03 -1.10 -9.59
C SER A 71 8.23 -1.65 -10.35
N VAL A 72 9.42 -1.07 -10.16
CA VAL A 72 10.68 -1.58 -10.74
C VAL A 72 11.00 -2.98 -10.21
N LEU A 73 10.85 -3.22 -8.91
CA LEU A 73 11.09 -4.54 -8.31
C LEU A 73 10.13 -5.62 -8.84
N ARG A 74 8.88 -5.27 -9.14
CA ARG A 74 7.92 -6.18 -9.77
C ARG A 74 8.27 -6.50 -11.22
N ILE A 75 8.71 -5.50 -11.99
CA ILE A 75 9.13 -5.68 -13.38
C ILE A 75 10.40 -6.55 -13.44
N GLY A 76 11.35 -6.34 -12.54
CA GLY A 76 12.60 -7.13 -12.47
C GLY A 76 12.41 -8.59 -12.06
N LYS A 77 11.32 -8.95 -11.36
CA LYS A 77 10.95 -10.35 -11.09
C LYS A 77 10.16 -11.01 -12.23
N GLY A 78 9.67 -10.22 -13.20
CA GLY A 78 9.00 -10.72 -14.41
C GLY A 78 9.96 -11.10 -15.55
N THR A 79 11.22 -10.71 -15.47
CA THR A 79 12.27 -11.06 -16.45
C THR A 79 13.17 -12.19 -15.94
N GLY A 80 12.57 -13.20 -15.31
CA GLY A 80 13.17 -14.53 -15.24
C GLY A 80 13.18 -15.13 -16.65
N CYS A 81 14.24 -14.86 -17.39
CA CYS A 81 14.61 -15.46 -18.66
C CYS A 81 14.30 -16.97 -18.68
N SER A 82 13.24 -17.37 -19.38
CA SER A 82 12.98 -18.77 -19.74
C SER A 82 13.67 -19.06 -21.06
N SER A 83 15.00 -19.07 -21.08
CA SER A 83 15.78 -19.73 -22.14
C SER A 83 15.75 -21.25 -21.92
N ARG A 84 14.62 -21.89 -22.24
CA ARG A 84 14.62 -23.33 -22.51
C ARG A 84 15.18 -23.53 -23.91
N HIS A 85 16.48 -23.79 -23.98
CA HIS A 85 17.04 -24.64 -25.02
C HIS A 85 16.38 -26.01 -24.93
N HIS A 86 15.77 -26.46 -26.03
CA HIS A 86 15.86 -27.82 -26.54
C HIS A 86 15.36 -27.85 -27.99
#